data_AF-A0A076LPA6-F1
#
_entry.id   AF-A0A076LPA6-F1
#
_cell.length_a   1.000
_cell.length_b   1.000
_cell.length_c   1.000
_cell.angle_alpha   90.00
_cell.angle_beta   90.00
_cell.angle_gamma   90.00
#
_symmetry.space_group_name_H-M   'P 1'
#
loop_
_entity.id
_entity.type
_entity.pdbx_description
1 polymer ?
#
loop_
_entity_poly.entity_id
_entity_poly.type
_entity_poly.pdbx_seq_one_letter_code
_entity_poly.pdbx_strand_id
1 'polypeptide(L)' 'MYHSSPPVIDYNRTSFQVKGEIKMENNNRFWPHIRRVTHIMMMAHRSCFDFHLFNAR' A
#
# COMPACT_ATOMS: atom_id res chain seq x y z
N MET A 1 -5.30 -23.77 -5.45
CA MET A 1 -5.57 -22.54 -6.24
C MET A 1 -4.81 -21.39 -5.60
N TYR A 2 -3.68 -20.99 -6.18
CA TYR A 2 -2.81 -19.94 -5.63
C TYR A 2 -3.48 -18.58 -5.81
N HIS A 3 -3.84 -17.92 -4.71
CA HIS A 3 -4.37 -16.56 -4.71
C HIS A 3 -3.19 -15.59 -4.54
N SER A 4 -2.73 -15.01 -5.64
CA SER A 4 -1.71 -13.97 -5.66
C SER A 4 -2.23 -12.76 -4.89
N SER A 5 -1.67 -12.50 -3.69
CA SER A 5 -2.06 -11.33 -2.90
C SER A 5 -1.48 -10.05 -3.51
N PRO A 6 -2.26 -8.95 -3.61
CA PRO A 6 -1.79 -7.70 -4.19
C PRO A 6 -0.69 -7.05 -3.31
N PRO A 7 0.27 -6.33 -3.90
CA PRO A 7 1.42 -5.80 -3.19
C PRO A 7 1.02 -4.68 -2.22
N VAL A 8 1.64 -4.67 -1.04
CA VAL A 8 1.47 -3.65 0.00
C VAL A 8 2.36 -2.46 -0.35
N ILE A 9 1.74 -1.29 -0.51
CA ILE A 9 2.42 -0.05 -0.91
C ILE A 9 2.50 0.90 0.28
N ASP A 10 3.68 0.98 0.90
CA ASP A 10 3.90 1.91 2.01
C ASP A 10 3.98 3.37 1.49
N TYR A 11 3.86 4.35 2.38
CA TYR A 11 3.98 5.80 2.06
C TYR A 11 5.07 6.46 2.90
N ASN A 12 6.29 6.25 2.48
CA ASN A 12 7.43 7.07 2.81
C ASN A 12 7.75 7.93 1.58
N ARG A 13 7.75 9.23 1.85
CA ARG A 13 7.72 10.38 0.93
C ARG A 13 8.79 10.42 -0.17
N THR A 14 9.65 9.43 -0.30
CA THR A 14 10.73 9.37 -1.28
C THR A 14 10.89 7.93 -1.77
N SER A 15 10.55 7.72 -3.04
CA SER A 15 10.88 6.56 -3.90
C SER A 15 10.42 5.16 -3.44
N PHE A 16 9.22 4.74 -3.89
CA PHE A 16 8.72 3.36 -3.81
C PHE A 16 9.13 2.52 -5.01
N GLN A 17 10.41 2.16 -5.06
CA GLN A 17 10.85 1.00 -5.82
C GLN A 17 11.93 0.30 -5.00
N VAL A 18 11.57 -0.80 -4.33
CA VAL A 18 12.57 -1.71 -3.75
C VAL A 18 12.17 -3.13 -4.11
N LYS A 19 12.95 -3.73 -5.01
CA LYS A 19 13.06 -5.19 -5.18
C LYS A 19 13.60 -5.75 -3.85
N GLY A 20 12.71 -6.17 -2.97
CA GLY A 20 13.05 -6.75 -1.68
C GLY A 20 11.77 -7.15 -0.96
N GLU A 21 11.78 -8.26 -0.22
CA GLU A 21 10.64 -8.78 0.54
C GLU A 21 9.80 -7.65 1.16
N ILE A 22 8.49 -7.66 0.88
CA ILE A 22 7.54 -6.72 1.46
C ILE A 22 7.46 -7.00 2.97
N LYS A 23 8.26 -6.28 3.76
CA LYS A 23 8.21 -6.34 5.23
C LYS A 23 7.18 -5.36 5.73
N MET A 24 6.29 -5.87 6.57
CA MET A 24 5.28 -5.10 7.28
C MET A 24 5.90 -4.07 8.23
N GLU A 25 5.25 -2.91 8.37
CA GLU A 25 5.64 -1.92 9.38
C GLU A 25 5.20 -2.39 10.78
N ASN A 26 6.05 -3.19 11.43
CA ASN A 26 5.66 -3.88 12.67
C ASN A 26 5.88 -3.05 13.96
N ASN A 27 6.74 -2.03 13.93
CA ASN A 27 7.24 -1.34 15.13
C ASN A 27 7.00 0.18 15.11
N ASN A 28 5.92 0.63 14.46
CA ASN A 28 5.56 2.05 14.44
C ASN A 28 5.18 2.52 15.86
N ARG A 29 5.92 3.49 16.41
CA ARG A 29 5.66 4.05 17.75
C ARG A 29 4.56 5.10 17.77
N PHE A 30 4.34 5.78 16.65
CA PHE A 30 3.32 6.81 16.54
C PHE A 30 1.94 6.17 16.45
N TRP A 31 1.79 5.16 15.60
CA TRP A 31 0.55 4.39 15.44
C TRP A 31 0.76 2.89 15.72
N PRO A 32 0.93 2.51 16.99
CA PRO A 32 1.30 1.13 17.37
C PRO A 32 0.22 0.09 17.09
N HIS A 33 -1.03 0.51 16.89
CA HIS A 33 -2.17 -0.38 16.67
C HIS A 33 -2.36 -0.79 15.21
N ILE A 34 -1.65 -0.18 14.26
CA ILE A 34 -1.85 -0.41 12.82
C ILE A 34 -0.50 -0.63 12.13
N ARG A 35 -0.44 -1.65 11.26
CA ARG A 35 0.79 -2.06 10.54
C ARG A 35 0.68 -1.94 9.02
N ARG A 36 -0.54 -1.73 8.49
CA ARG A 36 -0.80 -1.50 7.05
C ARG A 36 -1.61 -0.23 6.90
N VAL A 37 -0.92 0.86 6.59
CA VAL A 37 -1.56 2.18 6.38
C VAL A 37 -1.73 2.51 4.89
N THR A 38 -1.52 1.51 4.03
CA THR A 38 -1.50 1.65 2.56
C THR A 38 -2.86 2.13 2.01
N HIS A 39 -3.96 1.72 2.61
CA HIS A 39 -5.29 2.20 2.23
C HIS A 39 -5.55 3.66 2.65
N ILE A 40 -4.72 4.25 3.52
CA ILE A 40 -4.89 5.62 4.00
C ILE A 40 -4.32 6.61 2.98
N MET A 41 -3.10 6.43 2.45
CA MET A 41 -2.52 7.44 1.53
C MET A 41 -2.65 7.12 0.04
N MET A 42 -2.82 5.88 -0.42
CA MET A 42 -3.02 5.64 -1.85
C MET A 42 -4.45 5.80 -2.27
N MET A 43 -4.64 6.59 -3.31
CA MET A 43 -5.89 6.62 -4.03
C MET A 43 -6.29 5.24 -4.55
N ALA A 44 -5.35 4.47 -5.12
CA ALA A 44 -5.62 3.15 -5.67
C ALA A 44 -6.09 2.10 -4.64
N HIS A 45 -5.78 2.29 -3.35
CA HIS A 45 -6.05 1.31 -2.28
C HIS A 45 -7.16 1.79 -1.33
N ARG A 46 -7.81 2.92 -1.63
CA ARG A 46 -8.96 3.43 -0.87
C ARG A 46 -10.25 2.73 -1.31
N SER A 47 -11.23 2.70 -0.42
CA SER A 47 -12.55 2.12 -0.70
C SER A 47 -13.33 2.86 -1.80
N CYS A 48 -13.05 4.15 -2.00
CA CYS A 48 -13.66 4.98 -3.05
C CYS A 48 -12.88 4.98 -4.37
N PHE A 49 -11.90 4.08 -4.53
CA PHE A 49 -11.17 3.96 -5.78
C PHE A 49 -12.07 3.48 -6.92
N ASP A 50 -11.92 4.08 -8.09
CA ASP A 50 -12.58 3.69 -9.32
C ASP A 50 -11.55 3.56 -10.45
N PHE A 51 -11.65 2.47 -11.22
CA PHE A 51 -10.81 2.22 -12.39
C PHE A 51 -10.95 3.28 -13.49
N HIS A 52 -12.06 4.02 -13.53
CA HIS A 52 -12.20 5.17 -14.43
C HIS A 52 -11.08 6.20 -14.24
N LEU A 53 -10.49 6.28 -13.03
CA LEU A 53 -9.37 7.16 -12.73
C LEU A 53 -8.08 6.75 -13.46
N PHE A 54 -7.97 5.49 -13.90
CA PHE A 54 -6.86 4.97 -14.69
C PHE A 54 -7.23 4.74 -16.16
N ASN A 55 -8.19 5.48 -16.70
CA ASN A 55 -8.57 5.38 -18.11
C ASN A 55 -7.57 5.97 -19.11
N ALA A 56 -6.53 6.67 -18.64
CA ALA A 56 -5.42 7.14 -19.48
C ALA A 56 -4.38 6.02 -19.72
N ARG A 57 -4.84 4.86 -20.21
CA ARG A 57 -3.97 3.71 -20.55
C ARG A 57 -3.39 3.83 -21.95
#